data_AF-A0A841WYG6-F1
#
_entry.id   AF-A0A841WYG6-F1
#
_cell.length_a   1.000
_cell.length_b   1.000
_cell.length_c   1.000
_cell.angle_alpha   90.00
_cell.angle_beta   90.00
_cell.angle_gamma   90.00
#
_symmetry.space_group_name_H-M   'P 1'
#
loop_
_entity.id
_entity.type
_entity.pdbx_description
1 polymer ?
#
loop_
_entity_poly.entity_id
_entity_poly.type
_entity_poly.pdbx_seq_one_letter_code
_entity_poly.pdbx_strand_id
1 'polypeptide(L)'
;MVGLVSSAQAQSFEPVSIIISQSSKPVTYMTVLDKNTIVIQITEGEFNFHGYLERTSGNTFIGENEQVRVIYDRGTKQVVVINKKTGTEFYNYYFSDTNEGAL
;
A
#
# COMPACT_ATOMS: atom_id res chain seq x y z
N MET A 1 34.59 44.79 -11.93
CA MET A 1 34.51 43.46 -12.57
C MET A 1 33.48 42.66 -11.81
N VAL A 2 32.25 42.56 -12.33
CA VAL A 2 31.10 41.94 -11.65
C VAL A 2 30.99 40.51 -12.17
N GLY A 3 31.26 39.52 -11.31
CA GLY A 3 31.13 38.10 -11.63
C GLY A 3 29.81 37.55 -11.11
N LEU A 4 28.94 37.15 -12.03
CA LEU A 4 27.60 36.63 -11.81
C LEU A 4 27.63 35.33 -10.98
N VAL A 5 26.89 35.30 -9.88
CA VAL A 5 26.56 34.03 -9.19
C VAL A 5 25.45 33.32 -9.96
N SER A 6 25.75 32.13 -10.46
CA SER A 6 24.75 31.26 -11.09
C SER A 6 23.94 30.58 -9.98
N SER A 7 22.69 30.99 -9.81
CA SER A 7 21.74 30.31 -8.93
C SER A 7 21.26 29.03 -9.60
N ALA A 8 21.82 27.89 -9.19
CA ALA A 8 21.28 26.58 -9.53
C ALA A 8 19.90 26.44 -8.86
N GLN A 9 18.85 26.54 -9.66
CA GLN A 9 17.47 26.35 -9.24
C GLN A 9 17.28 24.86 -8.96
N ALA A 10 17.19 24.48 -7.68
CA ALA A 10 16.82 23.14 -7.28
C ALA A 10 15.43 22.85 -7.86
N GLN A 11 15.34 21.90 -8.78
CA GLN A 11 14.07 21.40 -9.29
C GLN A 11 13.32 20.79 -8.11
N SER A 12 12.28 21.49 -7.68
CA SER A 12 11.25 20.95 -6.79
C SER A 12 10.62 19.75 -7.50
N PHE A 13 11.09 18.55 -7.17
CA PHE A 13 10.34 17.34 -7.49
C PHE A 13 9.07 17.39 -6.63
N GLU A 14 7.99 17.90 -7.21
CA GLU A 14 6.68 17.73 -6.60
C GLU A 14 6.48 16.24 -6.34
N PRO A 15 6.01 15.84 -5.15
CA PRO A 15 5.72 14.44 -4.90
C PRO A 15 4.70 14.03 -5.96
N VAL A 16 5.12 13.13 -6.86
CA VAL A 16 4.23 12.52 -7.85
C VAL A 16 3.11 11.90 -7.04
N SER A 17 1.99 12.61 -7.01
CA SER A 17 0.74 12.08 -6.50
C SER A 17 0.32 11.14 -7.60
N ILE A 18 0.79 9.89 -7.53
CA ILE A 18 0.20 8.84 -8.35
C ILE A 18 -1.25 8.83 -7.89
N ILE A 19 -2.11 9.50 -8.65
CA ILE A 19 -3.55 9.34 -8.54
C ILE A 19 -3.74 7.92 -9.03
N ILE A 20 -3.65 6.98 -8.09
CA ILE A 20 -4.06 5.61 -8.31
C ILE A 20 -5.54 5.75 -8.64
N SER A 21 -5.84 5.69 -9.94
CA SER A 21 -7.19 5.57 -10.45
C SER A 21 -7.86 4.50 -9.62
N GLN A 22 -9.02 4.78 -9.03
CA GLN A 22 -9.85 3.81 -8.32
C GLN A 22 -10.46 2.80 -9.31
N SER A 23 -9.60 2.19 -10.12
CA SER A 23 -9.83 0.86 -10.65
C SER A 23 -10.22 -0.02 -9.45
N SER A 24 -11.23 -0.85 -9.67
CA SER A 24 -12.14 -1.28 -8.61
C SER A 24 -11.80 -2.65 -8.04
N LYS A 25 -10.65 -3.23 -8.39
CA LYS A 25 -10.40 -4.68 -8.20
C LYS A 25 -8.92 -5.00 -8.00
N PRO A 26 -8.32 -4.61 -6.86
CA PRO A 26 -6.98 -5.06 -6.52
C PRO A 26 -6.94 -6.58 -6.40
N VAL A 27 -5.97 -7.22 -7.05
CA VAL A 27 -5.71 -8.66 -6.88
C VAL A 27 -4.82 -8.83 -5.66
N THR A 28 -5.30 -9.60 -4.69
CA THR A 28 -4.61 -9.80 -3.40
C THR A 28 -4.31 -11.28 -3.19
N TYR A 29 -3.06 -11.59 -2.88
CA TYR A 29 -2.65 -12.90 -2.39
C TYR A 29 -2.14 -12.76 -0.96
N MET A 30 -2.58 -13.64 -0.07
CA MET A 30 -2.13 -13.67 1.32
C MET A 30 -1.73 -15.09 1.72
N THR A 31 -0.59 -15.21 2.40
CA THR A 31 -0.15 -16.47 3.02
C THR A 31 0.11 -16.21 4.49
N VAL A 32 -0.64 -16.90 5.36
CA VAL A 32 -0.39 -16.86 6.80
C VAL A 32 0.87 -17.68 7.08
N LEU A 33 1.93 -17.05 7.59
CA LEU A 33 3.15 -17.76 7.98
C LEU A 33 3.03 -18.30 9.40
N ASP A 34 2.55 -17.48 10.32
CA ASP A 34 2.31 -17.86 11.71
C ASP A 34 1.21 -17.00 12.36
N LYS A 35 1.10 -17.06 13.69
CA LYS A 35 0.07 -16.35 14.48
C LYS A 35 0.17 -14.81 14.38
N ASN A 36 1.33 -14.28 14.04
CA ASN A 36 1.68 -12.87 14.07
C ASN A 36 2.13 -12.33 12.71
N THR A 37 2.48 -13.18 11.75
CA THR A 37 3.02 -12.73 10.46
C THR A 37 2.22 -13.27 9.27
N ILE A 38 1.92 -12.38 8.31
CA ILE A 38 1.25 -12.69 7.03
C ILE A 38 2.10 -12.13 5.89
N VAL A 39 2.36 -12.93 4.86
CA VAL A 39 2.88 -12.40 3.58
C VAL A 39 1.72 -11.95 2.74
N ILE A 40 1.81 -10.76 2.15
CA ILE A 40 0.80 -10.20 1.26
C ILE A 40 1.42 -9.71 -0.05
N GLN A 41 0.69 -9.88 -1.13
CA GLN A 41 0.91 -9.21 -2.41
C GLN A 41 -0.39 -8.54 -2.85
N ILE A 42 -0.34 -7.27 -3.24
CA ILE A 42 -1.45 -6.51 -3.82
C ILE A 42 -0.99 -5.93 -5.15
N THR A 43 -1.77 -6.16 -6.22
CA THR A 43 -1.49 -5.62 -7.56
C THR A 43 -2.72 -5.00 -8.19
N GLU A 44 -2.56 -3.81 -8.76
CA GLU A 44 -3.60 -3.11 -9.53
C GLU A 44 -2.98 -2.10 -10.50
N GLY A 45 -3.07 -2.35 -11.80
CA GLY A 45 -2.39 -1.52 -12.81
C GLY A 45 -0.89 -1.45 -12.54
N GLU A 46 -0.36 -0.24 -12.37
CA GLU A 46 1.06 0.01 -12.02
C GLU A 46 1.34 -0.09 -10.51
N PHE A 47 0.30 -0.16 -9.67
CA PHE A 47 0.48 -0.33 -8.23
C PHE A 47 0.88 -1.76 -7.89
N ASN A 48 1.97 -1.90 -7.13
CA ASN A 48 2.43 -3.16 -6.58
C ASN A 48 2.87 -2.96 -5.13
N PHE A 49 2.35 -3.81 -4.24
CA PHE A 49 2.84 -3.97 -2.89
C PHE A 49 3.15 -5.44 -2.65
N HIS A 50 4.32 -5.74 -2.10
CA HIS A 50 4.68 -7.07 -1.63
C HIS A 50 5.46 -6.94 -0.32
N GLY A 51 5.06 -7.69 0.70
CA GLY A 51 5.75 -7.64 1.99
C GLY A 51 5.09 -8.45 3.09
N TYR A 52 5.60 -8.24 4.30
CA TYR A 52 5.09 -8.86 5.52
C TYR A 52 4.16 -7.89 6.25
N LEU A 53 3.04 -8.41 6.74
CA LEU A 53 2.19 -7.75 7.71
C LEU A 53 2.45 -8.38 9.08
N GLU A 54 2.82 -7.53 10.04
CA GLU A 54 3.06 -7.93 11.42
C GLU A 54 1.85 -7.57 12.29
N ARG A 55 1.49 -8.48 13.20
CA ARG A 55 0.37 -8.28 14.13
C ARG A 55 0.71 -7.20 15.13
N THR A 56 -0.12 -6.17 15.19
CA THR A 56 0.07 -5.03 16.10
C THR A 56 -0.85 -5.11 17.32
N SER A 57 -2.14 -5.44 17.11
CA SER A 57 -3.13 -5.59 18.17
C SER A 57 -4.31 -6.40 17.68
N GLY A 58 -4.92 -7.22 18.55
CA GLY A 58 -6.16 -7.91 18.22
C GLY A 58 -6.06 -8.69 16.90
N ASN A 59 -6.89 -8.35 15.91
CA ASN A 59 -6.86 -8.95 14.58
C ASN A 59 -6.14 -8.10 13.53
N THR A 60 -5.49 -7.00 13.93
CA THR A 60 -4.89 -6.01 13.04
C THR A 60 -3.43 -6.37 12.75
N PHE A 61 -3.12 -6.45 11.46
CA PHE A 61 -1.79 -6.66 10.91
C PHE A 61 -1.41 -5.46 10.05
N ILE A 62 -0.17 -5.00 10.17
CA ILE A 62 0.32 -3.81 9.47
C ILE A 62 1.65 -4.13 8.81
N GLY A 63 1.78 -3.71 7.55
CA GLY A 63 3.03 -3.73 6.80
C GLY A 63 3.19 -2.44 6.03
N GLU A 64 4.43 -2.05 5.79
CA GLU A 64 4.74 -0.75 5.21
C GLU A 64 5.92 -0.85 4.24
N ASN A 65 5.95 0.06 3.27
CA ASN A 65 7.16 0.37 2.51
C ASN A 65 7.45 1.88 2.59
N GLU A 66 8.25 2.42 1.68
CA GLU A 66 8.60 3.85 1.66
C GLU A 66 7.40 4.78 1.38
N GLN A 67 6.37 4.28 0.70
CA GLN A 67 5.26 5.09 0.19
C GLN A 67 3.92 4.77 0.87
N VAL A 68 3.66 3.50 1.17
CA VAL A 68 2.35 3.03 1.62
C VAL A 68 2.42 2.23 2.92
N ARG A 69 1.30 2.28 3.65
CA ARG A 69 0.97 1.40 4.76
C ARG A 69 -0.22 0.55 4.35
N VAL A 70 -0.09 -0.75 4.50
CA VAL A 70 -1.16 -1.72 4.35
C VAL A 70 -1.61 -2.17 5.73
N ILE A 71 -2.91 -2.11 5.98
CA ILE A 71 -3.56 -2.51 7.22
C ILE A 71 -4.55 -3.61 6.85
N TYR A 72 -4.43 -4.75 7.52
CA TYR A 72 -5.36 -5.87 7.37
C TYR A 72 -5.98 -6.20 8.72
N ASP A 73 -7.30 -6.11 8.81
CA ASP A 73 -8.04 -6.67 9.94
C ASP A 73 -8.51 -8.08 9.58
N ARG A 74 -7.91 -9.09 10.21
CA ARG A 74 -8.25 -10.50 9.97
C ARG A 74 -9.66 -10.89 10.43
N GLY A 75 -10.25 -10.14 11.35
CA GLY A 75 -11.58 -10.37 11.90
C GLY A 75 -12.67 -9.92 10.93
N THR A 76 -12.56 -8.72 10.38
CA THR A 76 -13.48 -8.18 9.36
C THR A 76 -13.09 -8.53 7.93
N LYS A 77 -11.87 -9.06 7.75
CA LYS A 77 -11.22 -9.28 6.45
C LYS A 77 -10.96 -8.01 5.64
N GLN A 78 -10.97 -6.85 6.28
CA GLN A 78 -10.80 -5.58 5.60
C GLN A 78 -9.32 -5.30 5.33
N VAL A 79 -9.01 -4.88 4.10
CA VAL A 79 -7.71 -4.37 3.67
C VAL A 79 -7.84 -2.88 3.40
N VAL A 80 -6.96 -2.10 4.02
CA VAL A 80 -6.84 -0.65 3.79
C VAL A 80 -5.40 -0.36 3.39
N VAL A 81 -5.23 0.35 2.28
CA VAL A 81 -3.92 0.82 1.80
C VAL A 81 -3.94 2.33 1.82
N ILE A 82 -2.99 2.93 2.53
CA ILE A 82 -2.89 4.39 2.66
C ILE A 82 -1.51 4.90 2.26
N ASN A 83 -1.46 6.11 1.73
CA ASN A 83 -0.21 6.86 1.58
C ASN A 83 0.33 7.23 2.97
N LYS A 84 1.60 6.91 3.25
CA LYS A 84 2.21 7.19 4.56
C LYS A 84 2.44 8.67 4.84
N LYS A 85 2.68 9.47 3.80
CA LYS A 85 2.98 10.90 3.94
C LYS A 85 1.71 11.71 4.10
N THR A 86 0.69 11.43 3.29
CA THR A 86 -0.54 12.24 3.24
C THR A 86 -1.68 11.66 4.06
N GLY A 87 -1.63 10.38 4.42
CA GLY A 87 -2.73 9.67 5.06
C GLY A 87 -3.90 9.36 4.12
N THR A 88 -3.77 9.66 2.83
CA THR A 88 -4.82 9.41 1.82
C THR A 88 -5.03 7.91 1.62
N GLU A 89 -6.28 7.46 1.67
CA GLU A 89 -6.63 6.09 1.33
C GLU A 89 -6.54 5.87 -0.19
N PHE A 90 -5.82 4.82 -0.58
CA PHE A 90 -5.75 4.34 -1.95
C PHE A 90 -6.76 3.23 -2.20
N TYR A 91 -6.85 2.27 -1.27
CA TYR A 91 -7.75 1.13 -1.36
C TYR A 91 -8.40 0.85 -0.02
N ASN A 92 -9.67 0.46 -0.07
CA ASN A 92 -10.45 0.03 1.09
C ASN A 92 -11.47 -1.01 0.63
N TYR A 93 -11.19 -2.29 0.90
CA TYR A 93 -11.98 -3.41 0.40
C TYR A 93 -11.95 -4.60 1.35
N TYR A 94 -12.90 -5.51 1.18
CA TYR A 94 -12.92 -6.78 1.89
C TYR A 94 -12.19 -7.85 1.08
N PHE A 95 -11.21 -8.49 1.71
CA PHE A 95 -10.54 -9.65 1.17
C PHE A 95 -11.36 -10.91 1.45
N SER A 96 -11.50 -11.77 0.44
CA SER A 96 -12.09 -13.10 0.60
C SER A 96 -11.15 -14.10 -0.04
N ASP A 97 -10.69 -15.07 0.74
CA ASP A 97 -9.96 -16.25 0.24
C ASP A 97 -10.86 -17.16 -0.63
N THR A 98 -12.14 -16.86 -0.73
CA THR A 98 -13.08 -17.66 -1.53
C THR A 98 -12.69 -17.52 -2.99
N ASN A 99 -12.04 -18.55 -3.48
CA ASN A 99 -11.87 -18.82 -4.90
C ASN A 99 -13.28 -19.07 -5.49
N GLU A 100 -14.03 -18.00 -5.80
CA GLU A 100 -15.36 -18.05 -6.43
C GLU A 100 -15.27 -18.46 -7.92
N GLY A 101 -14.44 -19.45 -8.24
CA GLY A 101 -14.05 -19.77 -9.62
C GLY A 101 -13.58 -21.21 -9.86
N ALA A 102 -13.97 -22.17 -9.03
CA ALA A 102 -13.91 -23.59 -9.38
C ALA A 102 -15.33 -24.14 -9.48
N LEU A 103 -15.97 -23.93 -10.65
CA LEU A 103 -17.11 -24.71 -11.11
C LEU A 103 -16.59 -25.93 -11.90
#